data_AF-A0A945ATY8-F1
#
_entry.id   AF-A0A945ATY8-F1
#
_cell.length_a   1.000
_cell.length_b   1.000
_cell.length_c   1.000
_cell.angle_alpha   90.00
_cell.angle_beta   90.00
_cell.angle_gamma   90.00
#
_symmetry.space_group_name_H-M   'P 1'
#
loop_
_entity.id
_entity.type
_entity.pdbx_description
1 polymer ?
#
loop_
_entity_poly.entity_id
_entity_poly.type
_entity_poly.pdbx_seq_one_letter_code
_entity_poly.pdbx_strand_id
1 'polypeptide(L)'
;PSALLGPYDICIDTTFTYETADGIQVEIRGRREKDYGRSNYVGVSGKAGNTPSEKQYAGLFVNRIPRSLRHARDGTSNTLLFGENAGVITWLGAEGWPVLNGLGDTPSRTKPLFTSLHPGVVMFATADGAVRGLTFDIEQEALNNLAGMADGQLVK
;
A
#
# COMPACT_ATOMS: atom_id res chain seq x y z
N PRO A 1 -16.86 -10.83 10.73
CA PRO A 1 -15.72 -11.69 10.37
C PRO A 1 -15.40 -11.56 8.87
N SER A 2 -14.27 -10.93 8.50
CA SER A 2 -13.81 -10.95 7.12
C SER A 2 -13.48 -12.40 6.75
N ALA A 3 -14.17 -12.96 5.76
CA ALA A 3 -13.93 -14.32 5.32
C ALA A 3 -12.48 -14.47 4.84
N LEU A 4 -11.78 -15.48 5.35
CA LEU A 4 -10.49 -15.93 4.85
C LEU A 4 -10.65 -16.29 3.37
N LEU A 5 -9.96 -15.59 2.47
CA LEU A 5 -9.99 -15.86 1.03
C LEU A 5 -8.79 -16.75 0.67
N GLY A 6 -9.01 -17.79 -0.14
CA GLY A 6 -7.96 -18.73 -0.55
C GLY A 6 -6.93 -18.08 -1.50
N PRO A 7 -5.67 -18.57 -1.52
CA PRO A 7 -4.47 -17.92 -2.10
C PRO A 7 -4.52 -17.51 -3.58
N TYR A 8 -5.52 -17.95 -4.35
CA TYR A 8 -5.59 -17.75 -5.81
C TYR A 8 -6.91 -17.15 -6.31
N ASP A 9 -7.89 -16.94 -5.42
CA ASP A 9 -9.13 -16.19 -5.70
C ASP A 9 -8.99 -14.69 -5.33
N ILE A 10 -7.77 -14.28 -4.97
CA ILE A 10 -7.51 -13.03 -4.27
C ILE A 10 -7.45 -11.87 -5.26
N CYS A 11 -8.40 -10.94 -5.10
CA CYS A 11 -8.36 -9.53 -5.55
C CYS A 11 -8.67 -9.20 -7.03
N ILE A 12 -9.27 -10.12 -7.77
CA ILE A 12 -9.79 -9.85 -9.10
C ILE A 12 -11.22 -9.31 -8.95
N ASP A 13 -11.46 -8.03 -9.29
CA ASP A 13 -12.73 -7.28 -9.07
C ASP A 13 -13.06 -6.97 -7.61
N THR A 14 -12.10 -6.41 -6.86
CA THR A 14 -12.33 -6.06 -5.45
C THR A 14 -12.28 -4.56 -5.23
N THR A 15 -13.41 -4.04 -4.74
CA THR A 15 -13.47 -2.76 -4.07
C THR A 15 -13.16 -2.98 -2.60
N PHE A 16 -12.15 -2.27 -2.09
CA PHE A 16 -11.90 -2.15 -0.65
C PHE A 16 -12.41 -0.81 -0.20
N THR A 17 -13.14 -0.80 0.90
CA THR A 17 -13.53 0.44 1.56
C THR A 17 -12.94 0.45 2.96
N TYR A 18 -12.30 1.55 3.32
CA TYR A 18 -11.82 1.79 4.67
C TYR A 18 -12.21 3.18 5.14
N GLU A 19 -12.36 3.32 6.45
CA GLU A 19 -12.62 4.60 7.11
C GLU A 19 -11.31 5.17 7.65
N THR A 20 -11.11 6.45 7.39
CA THR A 20 -9.94 7.20 7.87
C THR A 20 -10.23 7.79 9.25
N ALA A 21 -9.21 8.31 9.93
CA ALA A 21 -9.41 8.99 11.22
C ALA A 21 -10.37 10.20 11.13
N ASP A 22 -10.52 10.79 9.93
CA ASP A 22 -11.45 11.89 9.65
C ASP A 22 -12.91 11.42 9.44
N GLY A 23 -13.21 10.12 9.55
CA GLY A 23 -14.52 9.56 9.19
C GLY A 23 -14.79 9.50 7.69
N ILE A 24 -13.78 9.77 6.85
CA ILE A 24 -13.91 9.70 5.39
C ILE A 24 -13.82 8.23 4.96
N GLN A 25 -14.82 7.78 4.20
CA GLN A 25 -14.82 6.49 3.51
C GLN A 25 -14.00 6.60 2.22
N VAL A 26 -12.91 5.86 2.15
CA VAL A 26 -12.04 5.79 0.96
C VAL A 26 -12.25 4.46 0.28
N GLU A 27 -12.54 4.52 -1.01
CA GLU A 27 -12.68 3.36 -1.88
C GLU A 27 -11.38 3.14 -2.67
N ILE A 28 -10.87 1.91 -2.66
CA ILE A 28 -9.76 1.46 -3.49
C ILE A 28 -10.28 0.40 -4.45
N ARG A 29 -10.04 0.59 -5.75
CA ARG A 29 -10.53 -0.32 -6.79
C ARG A 29 -9.42 -1.17 -7.40
N GLY A 30 -9.62 -2.48 -7.41
CA GLY A 30 -8.94 -3.41 -8.30
C GLY A 30 -9.89 -3.96 -9.34
N ARG A 31 -9.66 -3.62 -10.62
CA ARG A 31 -10.50 -4.08 -11.74
C ARG A 31 -9.88 -5.28 -12.42
N ARG A 32 -10.68 -6.27 -12.80
CA ARG A 32 -10.31 -7.31 -13.76
C ARG A 32 -10.51 -6.78 -15.17
N GLU A 33 -9.43 -6.52 -15.88
CA GLU A 33 -9.52 -6.44 -17.33
C GLU A 33 -8.95 -7.71 -17.94
N LYS A 34 -9.71 -8.36 -18.84
CA LYS A 34 -9.33 -9.65 -19.44
C LYS A 34 -8.05 -9.58 -20.28
N ASP A 35 -7.75 -8.40 -20.81
CA ASP A 35 -6.68 -8.19 -21.79
C ASP A 35 -5.45 -7.48 -21.23
N TYR A 36 -5.46 -7.12 -19.94
CA TYR A 36 -4.30 -6.50 -19.30
C TYR A 36 -3.53 -7.50 -18.43
N GLY A 37 -2.21 -7.31 -18.36
CA GLY A 37 -1.33 -8.04 -17.47
C GLY A 37 -1.76 -7.97 -15.99
N ARG A 38 -1.22 -8.86 -15.18
CA ARG A 38 -1.49 -8.91 -13.74
C ARG A 38 -0.20 -8.71 -12.97
N SER A 39 -0.32 -8.13 -11.80
CA SER A 39 0.77 -7.88 -10.87
C SER A 39 0.32 -8.24 -9.46
N ASN A 40 1.23 -8.80 -8.67
CA ASN A 40 1.10 -8.92 -7.22
C ASN A 40 1.72 -7.72 -6.49
N TYR A 41 2.16 -6.70 -7.22
CA TYR A 41 2.68 -5.44 -6.66
C TYR A 41 1.73 -4.29 -6.95
N VAL A 42 1.43 -3.51 -5.91
CA VAL A 42 0.59 -2.30 -5.98
C VAL A 42 1.32 -1.08 -5.42
N GLY A 43 0.99 0.10 -5.94
CA GLY A 43 1.60 1.35 -5.47
C GLY A 43 1.23 1.66 -4.02
N VAL A 44 2.11 2.33 -3.29
CA VAL A 44 1.89 2.77 -1.90
C VAL A 44 1.39 4.22 -1.89
N SER A 45 0.20 4.44 -1.32
CA SER A 45 -0.42 5.78 -1.22
C SER A 45 -0.12 6.50 0.09
N GLY A 46 0.65 5.90 0.99
CA GLY A 46 0.99 6.46 2.29
C GLY A 46 0.24 5.79 3.43
N LYS A 47 0.08 6.48 4.57
CA LYS A 47 -0.69 5.94 5.70
C LYS A 47 -2.15 5.73 5.36
N ALA A 48 -2.83 6.74 4.81
CA ALA A 48 -4.27 6.70 4.50
C ALA A 48 -4.60 7.48 3.21
N GLY A 49 -3.68 7.51 2.25
CA GLY A 49 -3.78 8.36 1.07
C GLY A 49 -3.59 9.85 1.39
N ASN A 50 -4.34 10.73 0.73
CA ASN A 50 -4.26 12.19 0.89
C ASN A 50 -5.41 12.76 1.72
N THR A 51 -5.73 12.13 2.86
CA THR A 51 -6.80 12.59 3.76
C THR A 51 -6.31 13.75 4.63
N PRO A 52 -7.20 14.64 5.12
CA PRO A 52 -6.79 15.83 5.88
C PRO A 52 -5.92 15.54 7.12
N SER A 53 -6.28 14.54 7.92
CA SER A 53 -5.55 14.18 9.16
C SER A 53 -4.23 13.45 8.92
N GLU A 54 -4.06 12.80 7.77
CA GLU A 54 -2.91 11.94 7.48
C GLU A 54 -2.08 12.43 6.28
N LYS A 55 -2.36 13.63 5.76
CA LYS A 55 -1.69 14.20 4.59
C LYS A 55 -0.17 14.30 4.73
N GLN A 56 0.35 14.38 5.95
CA GLN A 56 1.78 14.35 6.23
C GLN A 56 2.43 13.04 5.79
N TYR A 57 1.70 11.93 5.89
CA TYR A 57 2.13 10.60 5.47
C TYR A 57 1.68 10.24 4.05
N ALA A 58 1.39 11.23 3.19
CA ALA A 58 1.00 10.95 1.81
C ALA A 58 2.17 10.32 1.04
N GLY A 59 1.92 9.20 0.37
CA GLY A 59 2.91 8.50 -0.44
C GLY A 59 3.04 9.06 -1.85
N LEU A 60 3.77 8.35 -2.71
CA LEU A 60 3.96 8.74 -4.11
C LEU A 60 2.80 8.30 -5.03
N PHE A 61 2.07 7.23 -4.69
CA PHE A 61 0.94 6.72 -5.50
C PHE A 61 -0.44 7.11 -4.96
N VAL A 62 -0.60 8.37 -4.56
CA VAL A 62 -1.93 8.89 -4.20
C VAL A 62 -2.81 9.10 -5.43
N ASN A 63 -4.09 8.74 -5.30
CA ASN A 63 -5.04 8.76 -6.41
C ASN A 63 -5.18 10.18 -6.98
N ARG A 64 -5.05 10.29 -8.32
CA ARG A 64 -5.24 11.54 -9.10
C ARG A 64 -4.37 12.73 -8.67
N ILE A 65 -3.30 12.51 -7.91
CA ILE A 65 -2.34 13.57 -7.57
C ILE A 65 -1.02 13.26 -8.27
N PRO A 66 -0.62 14.05 -9.29
CA PRO A 66 0.64 13.82 -9.98
C PRO A 66 1.81 14.06 -9.02
N ARG A 67 2.64 13.03 -8.83
CA ARG A 67 3.88 13.09 -8.06
C ARG A 67 5.06 12.66 -8.92
N SER A 68 6.24 12.97 -8.44
CA SER A 68 7.53 12.57 -9.03
C SER A 68 8.53 12.35 -7.91
N LEU A 69 9.62 11.62 -8.19
CA LEU A 69 10.61 11.23 -7.17
C LEU A 69 11.17 12.41 -6.37
N ARG A 70 11.25 13.62 -6.94
CA ARG A 70 11.68 14.83 -6.22
C ARG A 70 10.81 15.20 -5.00
N HIS A 71 9.61 14.63 -4.90
CA HIS A 71 8.72 14.85 -3.76
C HIS A 71 9.03 13.93 -2.57
N ALA A 72 9.83 12.87 -2.78
CA ALA A 72 10.38 12.05 -1.70
C ALA A 72 11.52 12.80 -1.00
N ARG A 73 11.15 13.71 -0.09
CA ARG A 73 12.08 14.57 0.65
C ARG A 73 12.71 13.87 1.86
N ASP A 74 12.10 12.78 2.33
CA ASP A 74 12.62 11.99 3.46
C ASP A 74 13.68 10.94 3.03
N GLY A 75 14.06 10.99 1.75
CA GLY A 75 15.06 10.12 1.15
C GLY A 75 14.43 9.00 0.34
N THR A 76 14.86 8.86 -0.92
CA THR A 76 14.30 7.86 -1.84
C THR A 76 14.53 6.42 -1.38
N SER A 77 15.59 6.16 -0.60
CA SER A 77 15.87 4.84 -0.03
C SER A 77 14.95 4.42 1.10
N ASN A 78 14.16 5.35 1.64
CA ASN A 78 13.27 5.10 2.78
C ASN A 78 11.78 5.25 2.43
N THR A 79 11.45 5.88 1.29
CA THR A 79 10.07 5.98 0.81
C THR A 79 9.66 4.72 0.05
N LEU A 80 8.58 4.06 0.49
CA LEU A 80 8.00 2.91 -0.21
C LEU A 80 7.32 3.33 -1.51
N LEU A 81 7.55 2.58 -2.60
CA LEU A 81 6.87 2.76 -3.89
C LEU A 81 5.83 1.70 -4.14
N PHE A 82 6.24 0.43 -4.13
CA PHE A 82 5.38 -0.70 -4.47
C PHE A 82 5.50 -1.76 -3.39
N GLY A 83 4.38 -2.29 -2.93
CA GLY A 83 4.33 -3.38 -1.98
C GLY A 83 3.64 -4.60 -2.56
N GLU A 84 4.07 -5.77 -2.09
CA GLU A 84 3.48 -7.04 -2.46
C GLU A 84 2.07 -7.21 -1.87
N ASN A 85 1.22 -7.91 -2.61
CA ASN A 85 0.00 -8.51 -2.15
C ASN A 85 -0.01 -9.99 -2.55
N ALA A 86 -0.47 -10.87 -1.66
CA ALA A 86 -0.68 -12.28 -2.00
C ALA A 86 -1.73 -12.45 -3.12
N GLY A 87 -2.58 -11.44 -3.33
CA GLY A 87 -3.47 -11.36 -4.49
C GLY A 87 -2.87 -10.71 -5.72
N VAL A 88 -3.47 -11.04 -6.86
CA VAL A 88 -3.09 -10.47 -8.16
C VAL A 88 -4.14 -9.47 -8.62
N ILE A 89 -3.68 -8.26 -8.95
CA ILE A 89 -4.51 -7.17 -9.50
C ILE A 89 -4.10 -6.90 -10.95
N THR A 90 -5.00 -6.34 -11.76
CA THR A 90 -4.60 -5.84 -13.08
C THR A 90 -3.59 -4.70 -12.93
N TRP A 91 -2.50 -4.77 -13.70
CA TRP A 91 -1.40 -3.80 -13.60
C TRP A 91 -1.84 -2.37 -13.90
N LEU A 92 -2.71 -2.20 -14.91
CA LEU A 92 -3.35 -0.91 -15.23
C LEU A 92 -4.63 -0.74 -14.42
N GLY A 93 -4.63 0.24 -13.53
CA GLY A 93 -5.82 0.65 -12.78
C GLY A 93 -5.88 0.17 -11.34
N ALA A 94 -4.80 -0.45 -10.83
CA ALA A 94 -4.59 -0.56 -9.40
C ALA A 94 -4.34 0.83 -8.81
N GLU A 95 -5.26 1.31 -7.98
CA GLU A 95 -5.05 2.52 -7.18
C GLU A 95 -3.97 2.26 -6.11
N GLY A 96 -3.38 3.32 -5.54
CA GLY A 96 -2.38 3.15 -4.50
C GLY A 96 -2.97 2.76 -3.15
N TRP A 97 -2.38 1.76 -2.50
CA TRP A 97 -2.85 1.18 -1.25
C TRP A 97 -2.22 1.84 -0.01
N PRO A 98 -3.02 2.05 1.05
CA PRO A 98 -2.54 2.60 2.32
C PRO A 98 -1.88 1.52 3.18
N VAL A 99 -1.02 1.95 4.11
CA VAL A 99 -0.44 1.08 5.16
C VAL A 99 -1.20 1.14 6.50
N LEU A 100 -2.38 1.78 6.52
CA LEU A 100 -3.17 2.05 7.73
C LEU A 100 -3.40 0.83 8.63
N ASN A 101 -3.55 -0.35 8.04
CA ASN A 101 -3.90 -1.59 8.75
C ASN A 101 -2.70 -2.51 8.98
N GLY A 102 -1.48 -2.00 8.82
CA GLY A 102 -0.25 -2.80 8.96
C GLY A 102 0.00 -3.75 7.80
N LEU A 103 0.71 -4.83 8.10
CA LEU A 103 1.14 -5.88 7.17
C LEU A 103 0.67 -7.26 7.68
N GLY A 104 0.61 -8.26 6.81
CA GLY A 104 0.24 -9.61 7.22
C GLY A 104 0.25 -10.64 6.09
N ASP A 105 -0.33 -11.80 6.34
CA ASP A 105 -0.45 -12.89 5.35
C ASP A 105 -1.87 -13.06 4.80
N THR A 106 -2.86 -12.45 5.45
CA THR A 106 -4.27 -12.70 5.19
C THR A 106 -4.94 -11.47 4.57
N PRO A 107 -5.43 -11.54 3.32
CA PRO A 107 -6.15 -10.44 2.69
C PRO A 107 -7.52 -10.21 3.36
N SER A 108 -7.93 -8.95 3.50
CA SER A 108 -9.25 -8.56 4.02
C SER A 108 -9.92 -7.51 3.15
N ARG A 109 -11.21 -7.72 2.83
CA ARG A 109 -12.04 -6.79 2.04
C ARG A 109 -12.36 -5.47 2.75
N THR A 110 -12.39 -5.48 4.07
CA THR A 110 -12.76 -4.30 4.88
C THR A 110 -11.56 -3.67 5.59
N LYS A 111 -10.40 -4.32 5.52
CA LYS A 111 -9.13 -3.84 6.07
C LYS A 111 -8.05 -4.14 5.03
N PRO A 112 -7.92 -3.34 3.97
CA PRO A 112 -6.84 -3.55 3.02
C PRO A 112 -5.50 -3.43 3.76
N LEU A 113 -4.64 -4.43 3.58
CA LEU A 113 -3.25 -4.45 4.02
C LEU A 113 -2.40 -5.10 2.93
N PHE A 114 -1.11 -4.75 2.90
CA PHE A 114 -0.16 -5.44 2.06
C PHE A 114 0.12 -6.83 2.63
N THR A 115 0.22 -7.82 1.75
CA THR A 115 0.37 -9.22 2.13
C THR A 115 1.41 -9.93 1.30
N SER A 116 1.96 -11.03 1.81
CA SER A 116 2.94 -11.82 1.07
C SER A 116 2.82 -13.30 1.38
N LEU A 117 3.24 -14.11 0.41
CA LEU A 117 3.46 -15.54 0.60
C LEU A 117 4.85 -15.85 1.19
N HIS A 118 5.72 -14.84 1.30
CA HIS A 118 6.97 -14.97 2.03
C HIS A 118 6.68 -15.02 3.54
N PRO A 119 7.19 -16.01 4.28
CA PRO A 119 6.91 -16.13 5.71
C PRO A 119 7.38 -14.92 6.50
N GLY A 120 6.44 -14.26 7.19
CA GLY A 120 6.72 -13.22 8.19
C GLY A 120 7.13 -11.85 7.63
N VAL A 121 7.21 -11.68 6.31
CA VAL A 121 7.63 -10.42 5.67
C VAL A 121 6.77 -10.08 4.46
N VAL A 122 6.61 -8.79 4.19
CA VAL A 122 6.11 -8.28 2.90
C VAL A 122 7.25 -7.61 2.15
N MET A 123 7.39 -7.91 0.86
CA MET A 123 8.40 -7.30 0.01
C MET A 123 7.94 -5.95 -0.52
N PHE A 124 8.80 -4.94 -0.40
CA PHE A 124 8.57 -3.60 -0.91
C PHE A 124 9.74 -3.12 -1.77
N ALA A 125 9.42 -2.45 -2.87
CA ALA A 125 10.37 -1.62 -3.60
C ALA A 125 10.35 -0.18 -3.05
N THR A 126 11.52 0.39 -2.77
CA THR A 126 11.69 1.78 -2.35
C THR A 126 11.90 2.72 -3.55
N ALA A 127 11.83 4.02 -3.34
CA ALA A 127 11.92 5.04 -4.38
C ALA A 127 13.28 5.14 -5.09
N ASP A 128 14.32 4.54 -4.51
CA ASP A 128 15.63 4.35 -5.14
C ASP A 128 15.75 3.03 -5.93
N GLY A 129 14.71 2.20 -5.95
CA GLY A 129 14.67 0.91 -6.64
C GLY A 129 15.22 -0.27 -5.83
N ALA A 130 15.66 -0.07 -4.59
CA ALA A 130 16.00 -1.19 -3.73
C ALA A 130 14.75 -1.99 -3.32
N VAL A 131 14.93 -3.28 -3.03
CA VAL A 131 13.85 -4.15 -2.53
C VAL A 131 14.17 -4.57 -1.11
N ARG A 132 13.21 -4.40 -0.19
CA ARG A 132 13.35 -4.69 1.23
C ARG A 132 12.15 -5.51 1.71
N GLY A 133 12.41 -6.50 2.56
CA GLY A 133 11.37 -7.19 3.31
C GLY A 133 11.08 -6.42 4.61
N LEU A 134 9.82 -6.12 4.86
CA LEU A 134 9.35 -5.55 6.13
C LEU A 134 8.57 -6.62 6.90
N THR A 135 8.87 -6.78 8.18
CA THR A 135 8.23 -7.80 9.02
C THR A 135 6.79 -7.42 9.38
N PHE A 136 5.95 -8.42 9.64
CA PHE A 136 4.55 -8.17 10.03
C PHE A 136 4.40 -7.45 11.38
N ASP A 137 5.42 -7.54 12.23
CA ASP A 137 5.49 -6.91 13.55
C ASP A 137 6.17 -5.53 13.52
N ILE A 138 6.44 -4.97 12.33
CA ILE A 138 6.94 -3.60 12.20
C ILE A 138 6.04 -2.63 12.98
N GLU A 139 6.66 -1.73 13.73
CA GLU A 139 5.96 -0.72 14.50
C GLU A 139 5.21 0.23 13.55
N GLN A 140 3.95 0.55 13.87
CA GLN A 140 3.05 1.22 12.94
C GLN A 140 3.52 2.64 12.59
N GLU A 141 4.13 3.36 13.53
CA GLU A 141 4.72 4.68 13.26
C GLU A 141 5.89 4.55 12.27
N ALA A 142 6.80 3.60 12.46
CA ALA A 142 7.87 3.31 11.51
C ALA A 142 7.32 2.98 10.10
N LEU A 143 6.28 2.15 10.02
CA LEU A 143 5.62 1.83 8.75
C LEU A 143 5.00 3.07 8.08
N ASN A 144 4.36 3.94 8.86
CA ASN A 144 3.78 5.18 8.36
C ASN A 144 4.86 6.12 7.80
N ASN A 145 5.99 6.25 8.51
CA ASN A 145 7.12 7.08 8.10
C ASN A 145 7.78 6.55 6.81
N LEU A 146 7.88 5.23 6.65
CA LEU A 146 8.38 4.62 5.40
C LEU A 146 7.40 4.83 4.23
N ALA A 147 6.09 4.80 4.49
CA ALA A 147 5.07 5.01 3.45
C ALA A 147 4.94 6.48 3.03
N GLY A 148 5.29 7.41 3.92
CA GLY A 148 5.34 8.84 3.67
C GLY A 148 6.50 9.24 2.76
N MET A 149 6.28 10.26 1.94
CA MET A 149 7.33 10.82 1.08
C MET A 149 7.99 12.08 1.68
N ALA A 150 7.32 12.78 2.60
CA ALA A 150 7.75 14.10 3.08
C ALA A 150 7.18 14.46 4.48
N ASP A 151 7.09 13.49 5.39
CA ASP A 151 6.72 13.72 6.81
C ASP A 151 7.87 14.29 7.65
N GLY A 152 9.11 14.29 7.13
CA GLY A 152 10.29 14.86 7.77
C GLY A 152 10.93 13.96 8.82
N GLN A 153 10.46 12.73 9.02
CA GLN A 153 11.05 11.77 9.92
C GLN A 153 12.17 10.98 9.23
N LEU A 154 13.33 10.98 9.85
CA LEU A 154 14.40 10.05 9.46
C LEU A 154 14.14 8.71 10.14
N VAL A 155 13.66 7.74 9.36
CA VAL A 155 13.58 6.35 9.82
C VAL A 155 15.00 5.82 9.97
N LYS A 156 15.39 5.45 11.20
CA LYS A 156 16.71 4.91 11.55
C LYS A 156 16.69 3.39 11.62
#